data_AF-A0A2V9DA58-F1
#
_entry.id   AF-A0A2V9DA58-F1
#
_cell.length_a   1.000
_cell.length_b   1.000
_cell.length_c   1.000
_cell.angle_alpha   90.00
_cell.angle_beta   90.00
_cell.angle_gamma   90.00
#
_symmetry.space_group_name_H-M   'P 1'
#
loop_
_entity.id
_entity.type
_entity.pdbx_description
1 polymer ?
#
loop_
_entity_poly.entity_id
_entity_poly.type
_entity_poly.pdbx_seq_one_letter_code
_entity_poly.pdbx_strand_id
1 'polypeptide(L)'
;MKLTIKNALFTLAIVVSVATIAAAQAREPLPSAGDVVTKMMQFDAQRQSELTGYTATRRYVAVNKKRHAEMLVRVECASDGGKRFTILSEEGSGSIRKHVFQKLLSEETEASHRGTRNSTRLTPANYDFQIVGQETLETGPAYVLEVSPIELNSEARLAQ
;
A
#
# COMPACT_ATOMS: atom_id res chain seq x y z
N MET A 1 19.08 36.09 78.13
CA MET A 1 19.82 36.48 76.92
C MET A 1 20.36 35.22 76.25
N LYS A 2 20.27 35.14 74.91
CA LYS A 2 20.69 34.06 73.99
C LYS A 2 19.62 33.02 73.62
N LEU A 3 19.00 33.35 72.50
CA LEU A 3 18.18 32.58 71.58
C LEU A 3 18.98 31.43 70.95
N THR A 4 18.39 30.27 70.71
CA THR A 4 18.93 29.29 69.75
C THR A 4 17.78 28.53 69.07
N ILE A 5 17.97 28.27 67.79
CA ILE A 5 16.96 28.23 66.72
C ILE A 5 16.35 26.83 66.55
N LYS A 6 15.04 26.81 66.27
CA LYS A 6 14.22 25.62 65.96
C LYS A 6 14.50 25.13 64.54
N ASN A 7 14.82 23.84 64.35
CA ASN A 7 14.67 23.15 63.07
C ASN A 7 13.90 21.85 63.28
N ALA A 8 12.58 21.91 63.10
CA ALA A 8 11.73 20.72 63.02
C ALA A 8 11.59 20.33 61.55
N LEU A 9 12.15 19.17 61.18
CA LEU A 9 11.88 18.54 59.88
C LEU A 9 10.45 17.99 59.88
N PHE A 10 9.56 18.63 59.11
CA PHE A 10 8.26 18.06 58.79
C PHE A 10 8.39 17.19 57.54
N THR A 11 8.37 15.87 57.71
CA THR A 11 8.22 14.92 56.61
C THR A 11 6.76 14.87 56.18
N LEU A 12 6.46 15.47 55.03
CA LEU A 12 5.16 15.41 54.38
C LEU A 12 5.06 14.08 53.61
N ALA A 13 4.26 13.15 54.11
CA ALA A 13 3.93 11.92 53.38
C ALA A 13 2.93 12.25 52.27
N ILE A 14 3.37 12.23 51.02
CA ILE A 14 2.51 12.37 49.84
C ILE A 14 1.88 11.00 49.57
N VAL A 15 0.60 10.85 49.93
CA VAL A 15 -0.21 9.71 49.51
C VAL A 15 -0.56 9.92 48.03
N VAL A 16 0.14 9.25 47.14
CA VAL A 16 -0.21 9.19 45.72
C VAL A 16 -1.36 8.19 45.58
N SER A 17 -2.59 8.70 45.54
CA SER A 17 -3.75 7.90 45.15
C SER A 17 -3.62 7.55 43.67
N VAL A 18 -3.31 6.28 43.39
CA VAL A 18 -3.38 5.72 42.03
C VAL A 18 -4.85 5.57 41.66
N ALA A 19 -5.42 6.59 41.03
CA ALA A 19 -6.71 6.46 40.35
C ALA A 19 -6.48 5.70 39.05
N THR A 20 -6.79 4.40 39.04
CA THR A 20 -6.89 3.62 37.81
C THR A 20 -8.08 4.12 37.00
N ILE A 21 -7.84 5.03 36.05
CA ILE A 21 -8.82 5.39 35.03
C ILE A 21 -8.87 4.21 34.05
N ALA A 22 -9.85 3.33 34.22
CA ALA A 22 -10.22 2.38 33.19
C ALA A 22 -10.83 3.20 32.03
N ALA A 23 -10.01 3.57 31.05
CA ALA A 23 -10.50 4.13 29.80
C ALA A 23 -11.27 3.02 29.07
N ALA A 24 -12.59 2.98 29.28
CA ALA A 24 -13.49 2.29 28.37
C ALA A 24 -13.35 3.02 27.02
N GLN A 25 -12.56 2.46 26.11
CA GLN A 25 -12.49 2.93 24.74
C GLN A 25 -13.87 2.71 24.13
N ALA A 26 -14.68 3.76 24.08
CA ALA A 26 -15.84 3.78 23.20
C ALA A 26 -15.29 3.55 21.79
N ARG A 27 -15.60 2.39 21.18
CA ARG A 27 -15.32 2.18 19.77
C ARG A 27 -16.12 3.22 19.01
N GLU A 28 -15.43 4.20 18.44
CA GLU A 28 -16.08 5.09 17.48
C GLU A 28 -16.70 4.23 16.38
N PRO A 29 -17.92 4.57 15.91
CA PRO A 29 -18.52 3.85 14.81
C PRO A 29 -17.60 3.86 13.60
N LEU A 30 -17.53 2.72 12.89
CA LEU A 30 -16.75 2.63 11.67
C LEU A 30 -17.22 3.71 10.68
N PRO A 31 -16.29 4.41 9.99
CA PRO A 31 -16.66 5.32 8.93
C PRO A 31 -17.33 4.56 7.78
N SER A 32 -18.05 5.27 6.93
CA SER A 32 -18.57 4.64 5.71
C SER A 32 -17.41 4.24 4.78
N ALA A 33 -17.62 3.19 3.98
CA ALA A 33 -16.66 2.82 2.94
C ALA A 33 -16.38 3.98 1.98
N GLY A 34 -17.42 4.78 1.66
CA GLY A 34 -17.29 5.97 0.81
C GLY A 34 -16.34 7.02 1.38
N ASP A 35 -16.35 7.28 2.69
CA ASP A 35 -15.45 8.24 3.33
C ASP A 35 -14.00 7.76 3.28
N VAL A 36 -13.78 6.46 3.55
CA VAL A 36 -12.45 5.84 3.50
C VAL A 36 -11.91 5.89 2.07
N VAL A 37 -12.71 5.48 1.09
CA VAL A 37 -12.30 5.44 -0.32
C VAL A 37 -12.09 6.85 -0.87
N THR A 38 -12.88 7.84 -0.45
CA THR A 38 -12.66 9.24 -0.83
C THR A 38 -11.28 9.72 -0.38
N LYS A 39 -10.89 9.44 0.87
CA LYS A 39 -9.54 9.75 1.35
C LYS A 39 -8.47 8.98 0.58
N MET A 40 -8.69 7.69 0.31
CA MET A 40 -7.76 6.89 -0.52
C MET A 40 -7.54 7.52 -1.90
N MET A 41 -8.61 7.99 -2.56
CA MET A 41 -8.52 8.65 -3.86
C MET A 41 -7.78 9.98 -3.80
N GLN A 42 -7.97 10.77 -2.74
CA GLN A 42 -7.23 12.02 -2.52
C GLN A 42 -5.74 11.77 -2.34
N PHE A 43 -5.36 10.82 -1.47
CA PHE A 43 -3.94 10.46 -1.26
C PHE A 43 -3.30 9.87 -2.52
N ASP A 44 -4.04 9.08 -3.30
CA ASP A 44 -3.55 8.55 -4.57
C ASP A 44 -3.32 9.66 -5.60
N ALA A 45 -4.23 10.63 -5.71
CA ALA A 45 -4.07 11.79 -6.59
C ALA A 45 -2.87 12.66 -6.18
N GLN A 46 -2.71 12.91 -4.88
CA GLN A 46 -1.55 13.64 -4.34
C GLN A 46 -0.25 12.91 -4.68
N ARG A 47 -0.16 11.61 -4.34
CA ARG A 47 1.00 10.78 -4.64
C ARG A 47 1.34 10.78 -6.13
N GLN A 48 0.34 10.72 -7.00
CA GLN A 48 0.56 10.76 -8.44
C GLN A 48 1.05 12.12 -8.93
N SER A 49 0.61 13.21 -8.32
CA SER A 49 1.08 14.57 -8.66
C SER A 49 2.52 14.83 -8.22
N GLU A 50 2.95 14.18 -7.14
CA GLU A 50 4.31 14.28 -6.59
C GLU A 50 5.28 13.30 -7.25
N LEU A 51 4.78 12.30 -8.00
CA LEU A 51 5.60 11.30 -8.67
C LEU A 51 6.35 11.92 -9.86
N THR A 52 7.63 12.18 -9.68
CA THR A 52 8.53 12.68 -10.74
C THR A 52 9.05 11.58 -11.67
N GLY A 53 8.83 10.32 -11.30
CA GLY A 53 9.38 9.14 -11.97
C GLY A 53 10.47 8.49 -11.13
N TYR A 54 10.85 7.26 -11.48
CA TYR A 54 11.91 6.54 -10.79
C TYR A 54 12.62 5.54 -11.71
N THR A 55 13.82 5.14 -11.31
CA THR A 55 14.53 4.00 -11.90
C THR A 55 14.75 2.93 -10.84
N ALA A 56 14.52 1.67 -11.20
CA ALA A 56 14.74 0.53 -10.33
C ALA A 56 15.44 -0.61 -11.08
N THR A 57 16.12 -1.50 -10.35
CA THR A 57 16.59 -2.77 -10.89
C THR A 57 15.79 -3.90 -10.27
N ARG A 58 15.21 -4.78 -11.09
CA ARG A 58 14.40 -5.92 -10.66
C ARG A 58 15.05 -7.23 -11.10
N ARG A 59 15.09 -8.20 -10.19
CA ARG A 59 15.54 -9.57 -10.44
C ARG A 59 14.33 -10.49 -10.53
N TYR A 60 14.12 -11.10 -11.69
CA TYR A 60 13.08 -12.09 -11.93
C TYR A 60 13.67 -13.49 -11.89
N VAL A 61 13.07 -14.38 -11.11
CA VAL A 61 13.49 -15.78 -10.99
C VAL A 61 12.26 -16.65 -11.21
N ALA A 62 12.40 -17.67 -12.07
CA ALA A 62 11.34 -18.62 -12.33
C ALA A 62 11.88 -20.05 -12.33
N VAL A 63 11.16 -20.92 -11.61
CA VAL A 63 11.48 -22.34 -11.46
C VAL A 63 10.26 -23.16 -11.90
N ASN A 64 10.48 -24.13 -12.78
CA ASN A 64 9.47 -25.11 -13.17
C ASN A 64 10.12 -26.49 -13.35
N LYS A 65 9.88 -27.38 -12.38
CA LYS A 65 10.52 -28.70 -12.30
C LYS A 65 12.05 -28.54 -12.38
N LYS A 66 12.68 -29.09 -13.44
CA LYS A 66 14.13 -29.01 -13.67
C LYS A 66 14.57 -27.75 -14.44
N ARG A 67 13.64 -26.87 -14.82
CA ARG A 67 13.94 -25.62 -15.54
C ARG A 67 14.04 -24.47 -14.55
N HIS A 68 15.10 -23.69 -14.68
CA HIS A 68 15.34 -22.46 -13.95
C HIS A 68 15.72 -21.38 -14.94
N ALA A 69 15.26 -20.15 -14.74
CA ALA A 69 15.78 -18.99 -15.44
C ALA A 69 15.77 -17.76 -14.53
N GLU A 70 16.70 -16.86 -14.81
CA GLU A 70 16.84 -15.59 -14.13
C GLU A 70 16.98 -14.46 -15.15
N MET A 71 16.46 -13.28 -14.80
CA MET A 71 16.58 -12.07 -15.61
C MET A 71 16.72 -10.84 -14.71
N LEU A 72 17.72 -10.01 -14.99
CA LEU A 72 17.91 -8.72 -14.35
C LEU A 72 17.44 -7.61 -15.29
N VAL A 73 16.58 -6.73 -14.81
CA VAL A 73 15.93 -5.70 -15.63
C VAL A 73 16.02 -4.34 -14.97
N ARG A 74 16.41 -3.33 -15.74
CA ARG A 74 16.22 -1.92 -15.37
C ARG A 74 14.81 -1.50 -15.73
N VAL A 75 14.10 -0.93 -14.78
CA VAL A 75 12.77 -0.36 -14.94
C VAL A 75 12.87 1.15 -14.83
N GLU A 76 12.42 1.85 -15.84
CA GLU A 76 12.28 3.31 -15.84
C GLU A 76 10.80 3.63 -15.84
N CYS A 77 10.31 4.27 -14.77
CA CYS A 77 8.95 4.75 -14.67
C CYS A 77 8.95 6.26 -14.87
N ALA A 78 8.25 6.73 -15.90
CA ALA A 78 8.05 8.16 -16.12
C ALA A 78 7.08 8.75 -15.08
N SER A 79 7.04 10.08 -14.99
CA SER A 79 6.13 10.81 -14.10
C SER A 79 4.65 10.51 -14.37
N ASP A 80 4.31 10.13 -15.60
CA ASP A 80 2.96 9.73 -15.97
C ASP A 80 2.61 8.27 -15.63
N GLY A 81 3.54 7.53 -15.03
CA GLY A 81 3.39 6.13 -14.66
C GLY A 81 3.72 5.13 -15.76
N GLY A 82 4.06 5.59 -16.97
CA GLY A 82 4.50 4.71 -18.05
C GLY A 82 5.83 4.04 -17.70
N LYS A 83 5.91 2.72 -17.92
CA LYS A 83 7.10 1.91 -17.60
C LYS A 83 7.83 1.48 -18.86
N ARG A 84 9.16 1.52 -18.81
CA ARG A 84 10.06 0.95 -19.81
C ARG A 84 10.99 -0.05 -19.14
N PHE A 85 11.20 -1.18 -19.81
CA PHE A 85 12.03 -2.27 -19.32
C PHE A 85 13.23 -2.48 -20.23
N THR A 86 14.42 -2.50 -19.63
CA THR A 86 15.67 -2.81 -20.32
C THR A 86 16.30 -4.02 -19.66
N ILE A 87 16.39 -5.14 -20.38
CA ILE A 87 17.04 -6.35 -19.90
C ILE A 87 18.54 -6.08 -19.79
N LEU A 88 19.08 -6.23 -18.57
CA LEU A 88 20.50 -6.06 -18.27
C LEU A 88 21.26 -7.38 -18.41
N SER A 89 20.65 -8.47 -17.96
CA SER A 89 21.19 -9.82 -18.11
C SER A 89 20.08 -10.86 -18.05
N GLU A 90 20.33 -12.02 -18.65
CA GLU A 90 19.42 -13.16 -18.59
C GLU A 90 20.16 -14.50 -18.69
N GLU A 91 19.72 -15.50 -17.94
CA GLU A 91 20.35 -16.81 -17.90
C GLU A 91 19.35 -17.96 -17.67
N GLY A 92 19.79 -19.19 -17.92
CA GLY A 92 18.99 -20.41 -17.75
C GLY A 92 18.06 -20.73 -18.93
N SER A 93 16.89 -21.31 -18.61
CA SER A 93 15.95 -21.90 -19.56
C SER A 93 15.40 -20.89 -20.57
N GLY A 94 15.82 -21.01 -21.83
CA GLY A 94 15.33 -20.16 -22.93
C GLY A 94 13.81 -20.21 -23.13
N SER A 95 13.16 -21.34 -22.83
CA SER A 95 11.70 -21.46 -22.89
C SER A 95 11.01 -20.59 -21.84
N ILE A 96 11.56 -20.51 -20.62
CA ILE A 96 11.03 -19.63 -19.56
C ILE A 96 11.28 -18.16 -19.94
N ARG A 97 12.49 -17.83 -20.41
CA ARG A 97 12.81 -16.47 -20.84
C ARG A 97 11.83 -15.98 -21.93
N LYS A 98 11.59 -16.80 -22.96
CA LYS A 98 10.72 -16.44 -24.09
C LYS A 98 9.23 -16.38 -23.73
N HIS A 99 8.69 -17.37 -23.00
CA HIS A 99 7.23 -17.48 -22.83
C HIS A 99 6.71 -16.93 -21.50
N VAL A 100 7.59 -16.72 -20.52
CA VAL A 100 7.23 -16.19 -19.20
C VAL A 100 7.77 -14.78 -19.04
N PHE A 101 9.09 -14.60 -19.11
CA PHE A 101 9.70 -13.30 -18.82
C PHE A 101 9.36 -12.23 -19.86
N GLN A 102 9.53 -12.52 -21.15
CA GLN A 102 9.18 -11.55 -22.20
C GLN A 102 7.69 -11.19 -22.17
N LYS A 103 6.82 -12.18 -21.94
CA LYS A 103 5.38 -11.95 -21.81
C LYS A 103 5.05 -11.07 -20.59
N LEU A 104 5.66 -11.37 -19.43
CA LEU A 104 5.51 -10.56 -18.22
C LEU A 104 5.90 -9.10 -18.44
N LEU A 105 7.06 -8.84 -19.06
CA LEU A 105 7.49 -7.47 -19.33
C LEU A 105 6.57 -6.75 -20.33
N SER A 106 6.09 -7.46 -21.36
CA SER A 106 5.13 -6.91 -22.33
C SER A 106 3.82 -6.51 -21.66
N GLU A 107 3.22 -7.42 -20.89
CA GLU A 107 1.96 -7.17 -20.18
C GLU A 107 2.10 -6.04 -19.16
N GLU A 108 3.21 -5.97 -18.41
CA GLU A 108 3.43 -4.86 -17.47
C GLU A 108 3.62 -3.51 -18.20
N THR A 109 4.26 -3.52 -19.38
CA THR A 109 4.40 -2.32 -20.22
C THR A 109 3.02 -1.85 -20.69
N GLU A 110 2.23 -2.75 -21.26
CA GLU A 110 0.86 -2.47 -21.75
C GLU A 110 -0.05 -1.97 -20.64
N ALA A 111 0.01 -2.59 -19.45
CA ALA A 111 -0.75 -2.18 -18.28
C ALA A 111 -0.32 -0.82 -17.71
N SER A 112 0.93 -0.41 -17.94
CA SER A 112 1.45 0.88 -17.46
C SER A 112 0.94 2.08 -18.28
N HIS A 113 0.52 1.86 -19.53
CA HIS A 113 0.02 2.93 -20.38
C HIS A 113 -1.32 3.48 -19.88
N ARG A 114 -1.50 4.81 -19.97
CA ARG A 114 -2.62 5.55 -19.35
C ARG A 114 -4.02 4.94 -19.63
N GLY A 115 -4.28 4.46 -20.84
CA GLY A 115 -5.57 3.85 -21.21
C GLY A 115 -5.88 2.59 -20.42
N THR A 116 -4.93 1.65 -20.35
CA THR A 116 -5.07 0.37 -19.62
C THR A 116 -4.94 0.57 -18.11
N ARG A 117 -4.14 1.55 -17.68
CA ARG A 117 -3.94 1.82 -16.26
C ARG A 117 -5.25 2.26 -15.59
N ASN A 118 -6.05 3.11 -16.23
CA ASN A 118 -7.28 3.61 -15.62
C ASN A 118 -8.35 2.51 -15.43
N SER A 119 -8.44 1.52 -16.34
CA SER A 119 -9.41 0.42 -16.23
C SER A 119 -9.03 -0.64 -15.20
N THR A 120 -7.79 -0.63 -14.70
CA THR A 120 -7.30 -1.61 -13.71
C THR A 120 -7.10 -1.01 -12.32
N ARG A 121 -7.31 0.31 -12.15
CA ARG A 121 -7.17 0.97 -10.85
C ARG A 121 -8.32 0.63 -9.89
N LEU A 122 -7.96 0.46 -8.62
CA LEU A 122 -8.90 0.34 -7.50
C LEU A 122 -9.57 1.70 -7.23
N THR A 123 -10.59 2.02 -8.01
CA THR A 123 -11.38 3.25 -7.86
C THR A 123 -12.87 2.91 -7.85
N PRO A 124 -13.73 3.79 -7.31
CA PRO A 124 -15.19 3.62 -7.37
C PRO A 124 -15.77 3.46 -8.78
N ALA A 125 -15.02 3.82 -9.83
CA ALA A 125 -15.45 3.62 -11.21
C ALA A 125 -15.35 2.15 -11.66
N ASN A 126 -14.48 1.36 -11.03
CA ASN A 126 -14.20 -0.03 -11.42
C ASN A 126 -14.62 -1.06 -10.34
N TYR A 127 -14.81 -0.62 -9.10
CA TYR A 127 -15.08 -1.50 -7.96
C TYR A 127 -16.11 -0.89 -7.00
N ASP A 128 -16.91 -1.77 -6.39
CA ASP A 128 -17.68 -1.46 -5.19
C ASP A 128 -16.88 -1.81 -3.93
N PHE A 129 -17.08 -1.03 -2.88
CA PHE A 129 -16.31 -1.11 -1.63
C PHE A 129 -17.23 -1.21 -0.43
N GLN A 130 -16.96 -2.19 0.43
CA GLN A 130 -17.68 -2.39 1.69
C GLN A 130 -16.70 -2.46 2.84
N ILE A 131 -16.98 -1.78 3.95
CA ILE A 131 -16.16 -1.88 5.16
C ILE A 131 -16.60 -3.10 5.95
N VAL A 132 -15.69 -4.05 6.15
CA VAL A 132 -15.97 -5.32 6.84
C VAL A 132 -15.30 -5.40 8.20
N GLY A 133 -14.42 -4.46 8.53
CA GLY A 133 -13.83 -4.38 9.85
C GLY A 133 -12.66 -3.41 9.99
N GLN A 134 -11.94 -3.59 11.09
CA GLN A 134 -10.70 -2.90 11.41
C GLN A 134 -9.69 -3.90 11.95
N GLU A 135 -8.44 -3.68 11.58
CA GLU A 135 -7.30 -4.45 12.07
C GLU A 135 -6.20 -3.50 12.54
N THR A 136 -5.27 -4.00 13.34
CA THR A 136 -4.06 -3.27 13.71
C THR A 136 -2.89 -3.93 13.01
N LEU A 137 -2.29 -3.21 12.07
CA LEU A 137 -1.05 -3.60 11.41
C LEU A 137 0.13 -3.07 12.22
N GLU A 138 1.35 -3.52 11.91
CA GLU A 138 2.58 -2.93 12.49
C GLU A 138 2.67 -1.41 12.25
N THR A 139 2.06 -0.93 11.17
CA THR A 139 2.00 0.49 10.80
C THR A 139 0.88 1.27 11.50
N GLY A 140 0.05 0.61 12.31
CA GLY A 140 -1.08 1.21 13.02
C GLY A 140 -2.46 0.67 12.62
N PRO A 141 -3.55 1.32 13.07
CA PRO A 141 -4.91 0.89 12.77
C PRO A 141 -5.23 1.02 11.27
N ALA A 142 -5.91 0.02 10.73
CA ALA A 142 -6.29 -0.08 9.32
C ALA A 142 -7.75 -0.51 9.18
N TYR A 143 -8.41 -0.04 8.12
CA TYR A 143 -9.74 -0.49 7.74
C TYR A 143 -9.63 -1.70 6.81
N VAL A 144 -10.46 -2.71 7.02
CA VAL A 144 -10.59 -3.85 6.12
C VAL A 144 -11.75 -3.57 5.17
N LEU A 145 -11.43 -3.53 3.87
CA LEU A 145 -12.39 -3.33 2.80
C LEU A 145 -12.58 -4.63 2.02
N GLU A 146 -13.82 -5.06 1.87
CA GLU A 146 -14.21 -5.98 0.81
C GLU A 146 -14.35 -5.19 -0.49
N VAL A 147 -13.80 -5.74 -1.58
CA VAL A 147 -13.71 -5.06 -2.87
C VAL A 147 -14.25 -5.99 -3.94
N SER A 148 -15.31 -5.57 -4.61
CA SER A 148 -15.94 -6.34 -5.69
C SER A 148 -15.83 -5.61 -7.01
N PRO A 149 -15.37 -6.25 -8.11
CA PRO A 149 -15.36 -5.62 -9.42
C PRO A 149 -16.79 -5.24 -9.84
N ILE A 150 -16.95 -4.05 -10.41
CA ILE A 150 -18.19 -3.69 -11.08
C ILE A 150 -18.14 -4.33 -12.46
N GLU A 151 -19.14 -5.14 -12.80
CA GLU A 151 -19.28 -5.68 -14.16
C GLU A 151 -19.51 -4.53 -15.14
N LEU A 152 -18.44 -4.11 -15.83
CA LEU A 152 -18.57 -3.40 -17.08
C LEU A 152 -19.13 -4.40 -18.08
N ASN A 153 -20.43 -4.31 -18.35
CA ASN A 153 -21.18 -5.13 -19.30
C ASN A 153 -20.28 -5.49 -20.51
N SER A 154 -19.96 -6.78 -20.66
CA SER A 154 -18.88 -7.29 -21.52
C SER A 154 -19.06 -7.00 -23.02
N GLU A 155 -20.22 -6.49 -23.43
CA GLU A 155 -20.53 -6.18 -24.83
C GLU A 155 -19.78 -4.95 -25.36
N ALA A 156 -19.29 -4.04 -24.51
CA ALA A 156 -18.56 -2.85 -24.97
C ALA A 156 -17.12 -3.14 -25.41
N ARG A 157 -16.57 -4.33 -25.08
CA ARG A 157 -15.16 -4.67 -25.34
C ARG A 157 -14.92 -5.33 -26.70
N LEU A 158 -15.98 -5.71 -27.42
CA LEU A 158 -15.92 -6.32 -28.76
C LEU A 158 -16.21 -5.33 -29.91
N ALA A 159 -16.38 -4.04 -29.60
CA ALA A 159 -16.73 -3.01 -30.59
C ALA A 159 -15.61 -1.98 -30.87
N GLN A 160 -14.35 -2.27 -30.52
CA GLN A 160 -13.19 -1.43 -30.85
C GLN A 160 -12.05 -2.25 -31.44
#